data_AF-A0A7R9A882-F1
#
_entry.id   AF-A0A7R9A882-F1
#
_cell.length_a   1.000
_cell.length_b   1.000
_cell.length_c   1.000
_cell.angle_alpha   90.00
_cell.angle_beta   90.00
_cell.angle_gamma   90.00
#
_symmetry.space_group_name_H-M   'P 1'
#
loop_
_entity.id
_entity.type
_entity.pdbx_description
1 polymer ?
#
loop_
_entity_poly.entity_id
_entity_poly.type
_entity_poly.pdbx_seq_one_letter_code
_entity_poly.pdbx_strand_id
1 'polypeptide(L)'
;MQKRFVVPSLFCLLLPSIRPTTGQYPCPNPEDISPCACSALEDKVYVSCFNTTSSDDIFSAFNNAFWPVTNLTGFHLGHNFDVHEISERMFGDISFEGIGTDWCGVVSVRPSALMPSKDRLEYISMNRGVLEQFPWDYMQHFTKLVAIDFKYNWLTVLPPVQSTSLERLVLAGNPITTLEAGSFMPNLKDINLCEFPLLMITAMSRKSPQR
;
A
#
# COMPACT_ATOMS: atom_id res chain seq x y z
N MET A 1 20.51 -12.35 -17.76
CA MET A 1 20.70 -11.18 -16.87
C MET A 1 19.36 -10.90 -16.18
N GLN A 2 19.11 -11.53 -15.03
CA GLN A 2 17.91 -11.25 -14.21
C GLN A 2 18.08 -9.87 -13.60
N LYS A 3 17.30 -8.88 -14.05
CA LYS A 3 17.10 -7.65 -13.29
C LYS A 3 16.41 -8.07 -12.00
N ARG A 4 17.17 -8.21 -10.92
CA ARG A 4 16.64 -8.19 -9.56
C ARG A 4 16.01 -6.81 -9.39
N PHE A 5 14.74 -6.68 -9.78
CA PHE A 5 13.91 -5.60 -9.27
C PHE A 5 13.86 -5.88 -7.77
N VAL A 6 14.68 -5.19 -6.99
CA VAL A 6 14.41 -5.04 -5.57
C VAL A 6 13.20 -4.11 -5.58
N VAL A 7 12.04 -4.54 -5.03
CA VAL A 7 11.00 -3.57 -4.65
C VAL A 7 11.78 -2.49 -3.92
N PRO A 8 11.81 -1.22 -4.36
CA PRO A 8 12.68 -0.25 -3.73
C PRO A 8 12.32 -0.24 -2.26
N SER A 9 13.16 -0.91 -1.47
CA SER A 9 13.20 -0.78 -0.01
C SER A 9 13.50 0.69 0.36
N LEU A 10 13.74 1.53 -0.65
CA LEU A 10 13.77 2.99 -0.60
C LEU A 10 12.49 3.63 -0.06
N PHE A 11 11.31 2.97 -0.02
CA PHE A 11 10.21 3.56 0.74
C PHE A 11 10.39 3.49 2.26
N CYS A 12 11.19 2.54 2.73
CA CYS A 12 11.28 2.24 4.16
C CYS A 12 12.68 2.48 4.75
N LEU A 13 13.74 2.68 3.94
CA LEU A 13 15.12 2.73 4.46
C LEU A 13 15.99 3.92 4.01
N LEU A 14 15.49 4.88 3.24
CA LEU A 14 16.25 6.10 2.92
C LEU A 14 15.33 7.32 2.85
N LEU A 15 14.64 7.65 3.94
CA LEU A 15 14.70 9.05 4.33
C LEU A 15 16.04 9.19 5.06
N PRO A 16 17.08 9.81 4.46
CA PRO A 16 18.13 10.39 5.27
C PRO A 16 17.49 11.21 6.41
N SER A 17 18.27 11.62 7.40
CA SER A 17 17.90 12.79 8.20
C SER A 17 17.79 14.00 7.27
N ILE A 18 16.73 14.06 6.45
CA ILE A 18 16.40 15.14 5.55
C ILE A 18 15.98 16.22 6.52
N ARG A 19 16.87 17.20 6.69
CA ARG A 19 16.52 18.43 7.37
C ARG A 19 15.26 18.95 6.68
N PRO A 20 14.16 19.20 7.41
CA PRO A 20 12.98 19.78 6.81
C PRO A 20 13.42 21.03 6.06
N THR A 21 13.24 21.05 4.74
CA THR A 21 13.22 22.31 4.00
C THR A 21 11.96 23.01 4.47
N THR A 22 12.15 23.93 5.42
CA THR A 22 11.07 24.68 6.06
C THR A 22 10.17 25.32 5.00
N GLY A 23 8.89 24.94 4.96
CA GLY A 23 7.81 25.70 4.32
C GLY A 23 8.02 26.08 2.85
N GLN A 24 8.71 25.25 2.06
CA GLN A 24 8.87 25.50 0.62
C GLN A 24 7.89 24.63 -0.15
N TYR A 25 7.07 25.28 -0.99
CA TYR A 25 6.17 24.63 -1.94
C TYR A 25 6.91 23.48 -2.66
N PRO A 26 6.35 22.27 -2.74
CA PRO A 26 4.95 21.90 -2.44
C PRO A 26 4.66 21.43 -1.01
N CYS A 27 5.63 21.47 -0.08
CA CYS A 27 5.39 21.07 1.31
C CYS A 27 4.74 22.19 2.13
N PRO A 28 3.69 21.88 2.93
CA PRO A 28 3.07 22.86 3.83
C PRO A 28 3.98 23.23 5.00
N ASN A 29 3.54 24.20 5.81
CA ASN A 29 4.24 24.51 7.05
C ASN A 29 4.21 23.29 7.99
N PRO A 30 5.30 23.02 8.75
CA PRO A 30 5.35 21.89 9.67
C PRO A 30 4.24 21.87 10.72
N GLU A 31 3.74 23.04 11.14
CA GLU A 31 2.65 23.14 12.13
C GLU A 31 1.30 22.70 11.53
N ASP A 32 1.06 22.97 10.26
CA ASP A 32 -0.21 22.67 9.58
C ASP A 32 -0.35 21.17 9.25
N ILE A 33 0.77 20.46 9.11
CA ILE A 33 0.83 19.04 8.73
C ILE A 33 1.19 18.10 9.90
N SER A 34 1.52 18.65 11.07
CA SER A 34 1.82 17.86 12.27
C SER A 34 0.64 16.93 12.63
N PRO A 35 0.87 15.65 13.02
CA PRO A 35 2.15 15.02 13.38
C PRO A 35 2.91 14.38 12.20
N CYS A 36 2.48 14.62 10.96
CA CYS A 36 3.18 14.17 9.78
C CYS A 36 4.34 15.13 9.42
N ALA A 37 5.26 14.63 8.61
CA ALA A 37 6.35 15.39 8.02
C ALA A 37 6.26 15.31 6.49
N CYS A 38 6.56 16.41 5.82
CA CYS A 38 6.66 16.49 4.37
C CYS A 38 8.12 16.72 3.96
N SER A 39 8.54 16.04 2.90
CA SER A 39 9.81 16.31 2.24
C SER A 39 9.59 16.40 0.72
N ALA A 40 10.22 17.40 0.11
CA ALA A 40 10.25 17.57 -1.34
C ALA A 40 11.69 17.42 -1.82
N LEU A 41 11.90 16.58 -2.84
CA LEU A 41 13.17 16.41 -3.52
C LEU A 41 12.92 16.51 -5.02
N GLU A 42 13.44 17.57 -5.64
CA GLU A 42 13.10 17.92 -7.03
C GLU A 42 11.57 18.02 -7.20
N ASP A 43 10.99 17.22 -8.09
CA ASP A 43 9.55 17.14 -8.34
C ASP A 43 8.85 16.04 -7.52
N LYS A 44 9.55 15.40 -6.57
CA LYS A 44 9.03 14.30 -5.76
C LYS A 44 8.63 14.77 -4.37
N VAL A 45 7.42 14.41 -3.94
CA VAL A 45 6.85 14.83 -2.65
C VAL A 45 6.48 13.61 -1.82
N TYR A 46 7.10 13.49 -0.65
CA TYR A 46 6.91 12.39 0.27
C TYR A 46 6.33 12.90 1.58
N VAL A 47 5.33 12.19 2.08
CA VAL A 47 4.72 12.43 3.39
C VAL A 47 4.96 11.22 4.26
N SER A 48 5.38 11.47 5.49
CA SER A 48 5.59 10.40 6.48
C SER A 48 4.97 10.78 7.80
N CYS A 49 4.19 9.89 8.40
CA CYS A 49 3.54 10.13 9.67
C CYS A 49 4.02 9.07 10.68
N PHE A 50 4.79 9.48 11.69
CA PHE A 50 5.39 8.59 12.69
C PHE A 50 4.72 8.69 14.07
N ASN A 51 4.29 9.90 14.44
CA ASN A 51 3.72 10.19 15.77
C ASN A 51 2.21 10.37 15.71
N THR A 52 1.57 9.78 14.71
CA THR A 52 0.11 9.76 14.58
C THR A 52 -0.50 8.95 15.72
N THR A 53 -1.63 9.38 16.26
CA THR A 53 -2.38 8.65 17.30
C THR A 53 -3.77 8.24 16.84
N SER A 54 -4.22 8.77 15.71
CA SER A 54 -5.51 8.41 15.09
C SER A 54 -5.50 8.64 13.58
N SER A 55 -6.46 8.08 12.87
CA SER A 55 -6.69 8.40 11.45
C SER A 55 -7.04 9.88 11.22
N ASP A 56 -7.54 10.58 12.25
CA ASP A 56 -7.97 11.98 12.15
C ASP A 56 -6.78 12.94 12.04
N ASP A 57 -5.63 12.55 12.61
CA ASP A 57 -4.36 13.26 12.44
C ASP A 57 -3.92 13.22 10.97
N ILE A 58 -4.03 12.05 10.33
CA ILE A 58 -3.69 11.84 8.91
C ILE A 58 -4.69 12.59 8.02
N PHE A 59 -5.99 12.49 8.36
CA PHE A 59 -7.05 13.24 7.68
C PHE A 59 -6.76 14.73 7.69
N SER A 60 -6.41 15.29 8.84
CA SER A 60 -6.13 16.72 9.00
C SER A 60 -4.91 17.14 8.17
N ALA A 61 -3.84 16.34 8.19
CA ALA A 61 -2.64 16.59 7.40
C ALA A 61 -2.96 16.67 5.89
N PHE A 62 -3.75 15.75 5.35
CA PHE A 62 -4.05 15.71 3.91
C PHE A 62 -5.14 16.67 3.46
N ASN A 63 -6.17 16.89 4.28
CA ASN A 63 -7.34 17.68 3.88
C ASN A 63 -7.20 19.17 4.21
N ASN A 64 -6.31 19.54 5.14
CA ASN A 64 -6.15 20.94 5.55
C ASN A 64 -4.81 21.55 5.07
N ALA A 65 -3.74 20.76 4.91
CA ALA A 65 -2.40 21.30 4.67
C ALA A 65 -1.99 21.29 3.18
N PHE A 66 -2.42 20.32 2.37
CA PHE A 66 -1.85 20.10 1.03
C PHE A 66 -2.45 20.91 -0.12
N TRP A 67 -3.30 21.90 0.13
CA TRP A 67 -3.92 22.68 -0.95
C TRP A 67 -2.91 23.57 -1.73
N PRO A 68 -2.91 23.60 -3.08
CA PRO A 68 -3.74 22.88 -4.05
C PRO A 68 -3.09 21.58 -4.61
N VAL A 69 -2.06 21.07 -3.96
CA VAL A 69 -1.32 19.87 -4.39
C VAL A 69 -2.11 18.60 -4.04
N THR A 70 -2.61 17.93 -5.06
CA THR A 70 -3.35 16.65 -4.89
C THR A 70 -2.55 15.43 -5.33
N ASN A 71 -1.38 15.63 -5.92
CA ASN A 71 -0.58 14.57 -6.50
C ASN A 71 0.76 14.44 -5.79
N LEU A 72 0.85 13.48 -4.86
CA LEU A 72 2.06 13.20 -4.12
C LEU A 72 2.80 12.01 -4.73
N THR A 73 4.09 11.92 -4.48
CA THR A 73 4.88 10.75 -4.85
C THR A 73 4.64 9.62 -3.87
N GLY A 74 4.62 9.95 -2.58
CA GLY A 74 4.74 8.96 -1.54
C GLY A 74 4.01 9.25 -0.27
N PHE A 75 3.40 8.21 0.29
CA PHE A 75 2.97 8.21 1.68
C PHE A 75 3.58 7.05 2.44
N HIS A 76 4.08 7.31 3.64
CA HIS A 76 4.53 6.30 4.57
C HIS A 76 3.91 6.52 5.96
N LEU A 77 3.17 5.54 6.44
CA LEU A 77 2.81 5.44 7.85
C LEU A 77 3.93 4.70 8.58
N GLY A 78 4.61 5.37 9.49
CA GLY A 78 5.78 4.83 10.18
C GLY A 78 5.45 4.33 11.57
N HIS A 79 5.68 3.03 11.83
CA HIS A 79 5.62 2.40 13.15
C HIS A 79 4.35 2.77 13.95
N ASN A 80 3.21 2.79 13.28
CA ASN A 80 1.95 3.19 13.88
C ASN A 80 1.08 1.97 14.20
N PHE A 81 0.62 1.85 15.45
CA PHE A 81 -0.24 0.75 15.89
C PHE A 81 -1.64 1.20 16.32
N ASP A 82 -1.96 2.49 16.20
CA ASP A 82 -3.26 3.05 16.56
C ASP A 82 -4.20 3.17 15.34
N VAL A 83 -3.64 3.23 14.13
CA VAL A 83 -4.38 3.25 12.87
C VAL A 83 -4.58 1.83 12.37
N HIS A 84 -5.83 1.36 12.49
CA HIS A 84 -6.21 -0.01 12.12
C HIS A 84 -6.86 -0.16 10.74
N GLU A 85 -7.36 0.91 10.15
CA GLU A 85 -8.02 0.87 8.84
C GLU A 85 -7.56 2.04 7.97
N ILE A 86 -7.22 1.77 6.71
CA ILE A 86 -7.06 2.80 5.69
C ILE A 86 -8.41 2.99 5.00
N SER A 87 -9.05 4.14 5.21
CA SER A 87 -10.37 4.47 4.68
C SER A 87 -10.34 5.61 3.66
N GLU A 88 -11.39 5.74 2.87
CA GLU A 88 -11.60 6.80 1.86
C GLU A 88 -11.49 8.22 2.41
N ARG A 89 -11.82 8.45 3.69
CA ARG A 89 -11.65 9.76 4.30
C ARG A 89 -10.19 10.12 4.50
N MET A 90 -9.35 9.15 4.85
CA MET A 90 -7.99 9.37 5.35
C MET A 90 -7.14 10.27 4.42
N PHE A 91 -7.27 10.09 3.11
CA PHE A 91 -6.47 10.83 2.13
C PHE A 91 -7.27 11.89 1.35
N GLY A 92 -8.60 11.92 1.47
CA GLY A 92 -9.44 12.81 0.65
C GLY A 92 -9.19 12.60 -0.84
N ASP A 93 -8.92 13.69 -1.57
CA ASP A 93 -8.62 13.67 -3.00
C ASP A 93 -7.11 13.49 -3.33
N ILE A 94 -6.27 13.26 -2.30
CA ILE A 94 -4.83 13.08 -2.50
C ILE A 94 -4.55 11.73 -3.15
N SER A 95 -3.71 11.74 -4.18
CA SER A 95 -3.25 10.57 -4.90
C SER A 95 -1.75 10.36 -4.75
N PHE A 96 -1.31 9.10 -4.78
CA PHE A 96 0.07 8.68 -4.56
C PHE A 96 0.60 7.81 -5.70
N GLU A 97 1.91 7.89 -5.96
CA GLU A 97 2.60 6.88 -6.78
C GLU A 97 2.89 5.62 -5.95
N GLY A 98 2.98 5.75 -4.63
CA GLY A 98 2.87 4.57 -3.78
C GLY A 98 2.83 4.85 -2.29
N ILE A 99 2.49 3.77 -1.59
CA ILE A 99 2.02 3.79 -0.21
C ILE A 99 2.75 2.72 0.58
N GLY A 100 3.25 3.12 1.75
CA GLY A 100 3.94 2.27 2.71
C GLY A 100 3.27 2.29 4.07
N THR A 101 2.96 1.13 4.66
CA THR A 101 2.58 1.00 6.08
C THR A 101 3.31 -0.18 6.72
N ASP A 102 4.62 -0.23 6.48
CA ASP A 102 5.47 -1.31 6.97
C ASP A 102 5.58 -1.24 8.49
N TRP A 103 5.56 -2.40 9.16
CA TRP A 103 5.58 -2.47 10.63
C TRP A 103 4.48 -1.64 11.30
N CYS A 104 3.25 -1.68 10.76
CA CYS A 104 2.09 -0.97 11.29
C CYS A 104 0.93 -1.91 11.70
N GLY A 105 0.04 -1.36 12.52
CA GLY A 105 -1.18 -1.99 13.05
C GLY A 105 -2.39 -1.97 12.10
N VAL A 106 -2.18 -1.75 10.80
CA VAL A 106 -3.24 -1.69 9.80
C VAL A 106 -3.79 -3.11 9.54
N VAL A 107 -5.06 -3.31 9.88
CA VAL A 107 -5.79 -4.58 9.73
C VAL A 107 -6.52 -4.64 8.39
N SER A 108 -7.05 -3.52 7.90
CA SER A 108 -7.84 -3.47 6.67
C SER A 108 -7.59 -2.24 5.80
N VAL A 109 -7.78 -2.42 4.50
CA VAL A 109 -7.87 -1.32 3.53
C VAL A 109 -9.27 -1.32 2.92
N ARG A 110 -9.97 -0.18 2.96
CA ARG A 110 -11.31 -0.08 2.36
C ARG A 110 -11.25 0.03 0.84
N PRO A 111 -12.29 -0.44 0.12
CA PRO A 111 -12.27 -0.51 -1.32
C PRO A 111 -12.02 0.81 -2.06
N SER A 112 -12.61 1.90 -1.57
CA SER A 112 -12.44 3.23 -2.17
C SER A 112 -11.24 4.00 -1.62
N ALA A 113 -10.51 3.47 -0.64
CA ALA A 113 -9.50 4.22 0.09
C ALA A 113 -8.34 4.70 -0.80
N LEU A 114 -7.98 3.89 -1.79
CA LEU A 114 -6.88 4.18 -2.72
C LEU A 114 -7.35 4.62 -4.11
N MET A 115 -8.67 4.75 -4.33
CA MET A 115 -9.22 5.09 -5.64
C MET A 115 -8.77 6.43 -6.23
N PRO A 116 -8.49 7.49 -5.44
CA PRO A 116 -7.85 8.69 -5.96
C PRO A 116 -6.51 8.40 -6.68
N SER A 117 -5.84 7.31 -6.32
CA SER A 117 -4.56 6.88 -6.88
C SER A 117 -4.68 5.91 -8.07
N LYS A 118 -5.88 5.59 -8.56
CA LYS A 118 -6.09 4.54 -9.59
C LYS A 118 -5.21 4.67 -10.85
N ASP A 119 -4.93 5.90 -11.30
CA ASP A 119 -4.15 6.17 -12.52
C ASP A 119 -2.67 6.49 -12.23
N ARG A 120 -2.23 6.38 -10.97
CA ARG A 120 -0.89 6.80 -10.51
C ARG A 120 -0.18 5.78 -9.63
N LEU A 121 -0.92 4.94 -8.90
CA LEU A 121 -0.34 4.01 -7.94
C LEU A 121 0.49 2.95 -8.68
N GLU A 122 1.76 2.86 -8.32
CA GLU A 122 2.76 1.95 -8.90
C GLU A 122 3.20 0.87 -7.90
N TYR A 123 3.21 1.18 -6.60
CA TYR A 123 3.64 0.26 -5.55
C TYR A 123 2.83 0.39 -4.26
N ILE A 124 2.58 -0.75 -3.62
CA ILE A 124 2.03 -0.84 -2.27
C ILE A 124 2.97 -1.72 -1.43
N SER A 125 3.42 -1.21 -0.28
CA SER A 125 4.15 -1.98 0.72
C SER A 125 3.43 -1.90 2.05
N MET A 126 2.94 -3.03 2.52
CA MET A 126 2.35 -3.15 3.87
C MET A 126 2.92 -4.42 4.47
N ASN A 127 4.22 -4.43 4.77
CA ASN A 127 4.88 -5.65 5.25
C ASN A 127 5.08 -5.67 6.76
N ARG A 128 5.15 -6.88 7.33
CA ARG A 128 5.42 -7.12 8.76
C ARG A 128 4.42 -6.40 9.66
N GLY A 129 3.14 -6.50 9.34
CA GLY A 129 2.04 -5.88 10.06
C GLY A 129 0.97 -6.88 10.48
N VAL A 130 -0.27 -6.40 10.53
CA VAL A 130 -1.46 -7.18 10.92
C VAL A 130 -2.54 -7.19 9.84
N LEU A 131 -2.16 -6.99 8.57
CA LEU A 131 -3.13 -6.89 7.47
C LEU A 131 -3.90 -8.21 7.29
N GLU A 132 -5.22 -8.14 7.42
CA GLU A 132 -6.14 -9.27 7.24
C GLU A 132 -7.02 -9.09 5.99
N GLN A 133 -7.30 -7.84 5.60
CA GLN A 133 -8.27 -7.55 4.54
C GLN A 133 -7.74 -6.49 3.55
N PHE A 134 -7.79 -6.83 2.26
CA PHE A 134 -7.41 -5.94 1.16
C PHE A 134 -8.46 -6.00 0.03
N PRO A 135 -8.81 -4.89 -0.63
CA PRO A 135 -9.91 -4.84 -1.60
C PRO A 135 -9.47 -5.33 -2.98
N TRP A 136 -9.22 -6.63 -3.11
CA TRP A 136 -8.75 -7.27 -4.34
C TRP A 136 -9.65 -7.03 -5.56
N ASP A 137 -10.97 -6.88 -5.37
CA ASP A 137 -11.94 -6.64 -6.45
C ASP A 137 -11.74 -5.30 -7.17
N TYR A 138 -10.98 -4.37 -6.59
CA TYR A 138 -10.72 -3.04 -7.16
C TYR A 138 -9.41 -2.98 -7.95
N MET A 139 -8.64 -4.07 -7.97
CA MET A 139 -7.32 -4.16 -8.62
C MET A 139 -7.35 -3.81 -10.12
N GLN A 140 -8.49 -3.98 -10.78
CA GLN A 140 -8.69 -3.67 -12.20
C GLN A 140 -8.61 -2.16 -12.50
N HIS A 141 -8.82 -1.31 -11.50
CA HIS A 141 -8.77 0.14 -11.65
C HIS A 141 -7.33 0.68 -11.60
N PHE A 142 -6.41 -0.04 -10.95
CA PHE A 142 -5.04 0.39 -10.75
C PHE A 142 -4.15 0.04 -11.94
N THR A 143 -4.29 0.80 -13.03
CA THR A 143 -3.68 0.49 -14.34
C THR A 143 -2.15 0.65 -14.39
N LYS A 144 -1.54 1.23 -13.35
CA LYS A 144 -0.09 1.40 -13.21
C LYS A 144 0.52 0.59 -12.07
N LEU A 145 -0.26 -0.15 -11.31
CA LEU A 145 0.23 -0.85 -10.12
C LEU A 145 1.07 -2.05 -10.55
N VAL A 146 2.38 -1.98 -10.30
CA VAL A 146 3.37 -2.97 -10.75
C VAL A 146 3.70 -3.97 -9.64
N ALA A 147 3.75 -3.52 -8.39
CA ALA A 147 4.23 -4.35 -7.28
C ALA A 147 3.41 -4.18 -5.99
N ILE A 148 3.11 -5.32 -5.35
CA ILE A 148 2.57 -5.40 -4.00
C ILE A 148 3.50 -6.22 -3.11
N ASP A 149 3.86 -5.68 -1.96
CA ASP A 149 4.54 -6.42 -0.88
C ASP A 149 3.69 -6.44 0.40
N PHE A 150 3.07 -7.58 0.67
CA PHE A 150 2.32 -7.88 1.89
C PHE A 150 2.97 -9.01 2.69
N LYS A 151 4.30 -9.20 2.63
CA LYS A 151 4.96 -10.25 3.43
C LYS A 151 4.70 -10.08 4.93
N TYR A 152 4.63 -11.20 5.64
CA TYR A 152 4.44 -11.26 7.10
C TYR A 152 3.22 -10.46 7.57
N ASN A 153 2.04 -10.84 7.08
CA ASN A 153 0.74 -10.37 7.58
C ASN A 153 -0.17 -11.57 7.88
N TRP A 154 -1.49 -11.32 7.98
CA TRP A 154 -2.50 -12.28 8.41
C TRP A 154 -3.53 -12.60 7.32
N LEU A 155 -3.13 -12.43 6.05
CA LEU A 155 -3.99 -12.82 4.92
C LEU A 155 -4.20 -14.34 4.92
N THR A 156 -5.45 -14.78 4.88
CA THR A 156 -5.82 -16.21 4.91
C THR A 156 -6.28 -16.75 3.56
N VAL A 157 -6.68 -15.85 2.65
CA VAL A 157 -7.22 -16.18 1.32
C VAL A 157 -6.62 -15.21 0.30
N LEU A 158 -6.23 -15.75 -0.86
CA LEU A 158 -6.01 -14.95 -2.06
C LEU A 158 -7.19 -15.17 -3.02
N PRO A 159 -8.12 -14.21 -3.17
CA PRO A 159 -9.27 -14.35 -4.07
C PRO A 159 -8.83 -14.19 -5.54
N PRO A 160 -9.76 -14.31 -6.52
CA PRO A 160 -9.49 -14.01 -7.90
C PRO A 160 -9.13 -12.53 -8.05
N VAL A 161 -8.00 -12.23 -8.70
CA VAL A 161 -7.53 -10.84 -8.84
C VAL A 161 -7.52 -10.45 -10.30
N GLN A 162 -8.30 -9.42 -10.64
CA GLN A 162 -8.29 -8.81 -11.96
C GLN A 162 -7.29 -7.66 -11.95
N SER A 163 -6.15 -7.82 -12.61
CA SER A 163 -5.18 -6.74 -12.83
C SER A 163 -4.52 -6.89 -14.18
N THR A 164 -4.36 -5.77 -14.88
CA THR A 164 -3.67 -5.69 -16.18
C THR A 164 -2.24 -5.20 -16.05
N SER A 165 -1.80 -4.74 -14.87
CA SER A 165 -0.49 -4.12 -14.68
C SER A 165 0.39 -4.83 -13.66
N LEU A 166 -0.19 -5.61 -12.73
CA LEU A 166 0.59 -6.19 -11.63
C LEU A 166 1.59 -7.23 -12.14
N GLU A 167 2.87 -6.96 -11.90
CA GLU A 167 3.98 -7.83 -12.31
C GLU A 167 4.58 -8.60 -11.14
N ARG A 168 4.45 -8.08 -9.90
CA ARG A 168 4.98 -8.72 -8.70
C ARG A 168 3.99 -8.73 -7.55
N LEU A 169 3.89 -9.89 -6.89
CA LEU A 169 3.09 -10.09 -5.68
C LEU A 169 3.90 -10.87 -4.62
N VAL A 170 4.18 -10.24 -3.48
CA VAL A 170 4.87 -10.87 -2.35
C VAL A 170 3.90 -11.08 -1.20
N LEU A 171 3.65 -12.34 -0.85
CA LEU A 171 2.73 -12.77 0.21
C LEU A 171 3.40 -13.71 1.22
N ALA A 172 4.73 -13.81 1.20
CA ALA A 172 5.48 -14.73 2.05
C ALA A 172 5.16 -14.54 3.54
N GLY A 173 5.05 -15.63 4.30
CA GLY A 173 4.78 -15.57 5.74
C GLY A 173 3.37 -15.10 6.11
N ASN A 174 2.40 -15.21 5.20
CA ASN A 174 0.98 -15.11 5.53
C ASN A 174 0.37 -16.50 5.77
N PRO A 175 -0.64 -16.65 6.65
CA PRO A 175 -1.35 -17.90 6.87
C PRO A 175 -2.37 -18.22 5.76
N ILE A 176 -2.00 -18.03 4.49
CA ILE A 176 -2.89 -18.29 3.36
C ILE A 176 -3.16 -19.79 3.25
N THR A 177 -4.42 -20.16 3.40
CA THR A 177 -4.90 -21.55 3.27
C THR A 177 -5.63 -21.76 1.95
N THR A 178 -6.17 -20.70 1.34
CA THR A 178 -6.99 -20.81 0.12
C THR A 178 -6.44 -19.93 -1.00
N LEU A 179 -6.22 -20.52 -2.17
CA LEU A 179 -5.95 -19.84 -3.43
C LEU A 179 -7.12 -20.15 -4.39
N GLU A 180 -7.90 -19.14 -4.74
CA GLU A 180 -9.07 -19.33 -5.59
C GLU A 180 -8.71 -19.44 -7.09
N ALA A 181 -9.65 -19.94 -7.89
CA ALA A 181 -9.46 -20.00 -9.33
C ALA A 181 -9.46 -18.57 -9.91
N GLY A 182 -8.37 -18.19 -10.60
CA GLY A 182 -8.21 -16.83 -11.11
C GLY A 182 -7.47 -15.88 -10.17
N SER A 183 -6.88 -16.38 -9.08
CA SER A 183 -6.03 -15.58 -8.18
C SER A 183 -4.73 -15.08 -8.82
N PHE A 184 -4.36 -15.65 -9.97
CA PHE A 184 -3.16 -15.25 -10.71
C PHE A 184 -3.52 -14.39 -11.91
N MET A 185 -2.93 -13.19 -11.95
CA MET A 185 -3.11 -12.22 -13.01
C MET A 185 -2.26 -12.56 -14.24
N PRO A 186 -2.72 -12.23 -15.45
CA PRO A 186 -2.05 -12.63 -16.70
C PRO A 186 -0.63 -12.06 -16.86
N ASN A 187 -0.35 -10.91 -16.25
CA ASN A 187 0.93 -10.21 -16.37
C ASN A 187 1.88 -10.45 -15.19
N LEU A 188 1.52 -11.33 -14.25
CA LEU A 188 2.32 -11.61 -13.07
C LEU A 188 3.60 -12.37 -13.46
N LYS A 189 4.76 -11.78 -13.15
CA LYS A 189 6.09 -12.32 -13.47
C LYS A 189 6.80 -12.93 -12.26
N ASP A 190 6.50 -12.41 -11.07
CA ASP A 190 7.15 -12.79 -9.82
C ASP A 190 6.11 -12.93 -8.71
N ILE A 191 6.04 -14.12 -8.12
CA ILE A 191 5.15 -14.40 -7.00
C ILE A 191 5.91 -15.10 -5.88
N ASN A 192 5.87 -14.52 -4.69
CA ASN A 192 6.49 -15.11 -3.51
C ASN A 192 5.43 -15.54 -2.51
N LEU A 193 5.33 -16.86 -2.37
CA LEU A 193 4.38 -17.62 -1.57
C LEU A 193 5.10 -18.47 -0.49
N CYS A 194 6.35 -18.14 -0.17
CA CYS A 194 7.15 -18.92 0.80
C CYS A 194 6.58 -18.80 2.23
N GLU A 195 6.93 -19.78 3.08
CA GLU A 195 6.49 -19.84 4.49
C GLU A 195 4.96 -19.99 4.68
N PHE A 196 4.30 -20.67 3.74
CA PHE A 196 2.93 -21.13 3.95
C PHE A 196 2.87 -22.35 4.87
N PRO A 197 1.83 -22.48 5.70
CA PRO A 197 1.52 -23.74 6.36
C PRO A 197 1.16 -24.76 5.27
N LEU A 198 2.11 -25.64 4.94
CA LEU A 198 2.10 -26.63 3.85
C LEU A 198 0.92 -27.63 3.84
N LEU A 199 -0.07 -27.51 4.73
CA LEU A 199 -1.07 -28.55 5.00
C LEU A 199 -2.47 -28.30 4.37
N MET A 200 -2.71 -27.17 3.71
CA MET A 200 -4.10 -26.74 3.38
C MET A 200 -4.32 -26.27 1.95
N ILE A 201 -3.43 -26.51 0.97
CA ILE A 201 -3.78 -26.22 -0.44
C ILE A 201 -4.87 -27.20 -0.88
N THR A 202 -6.13 -26.85 -0.63
CA THR A 202 -7.26 -27.50 -1.26
C THR A 202 -7.22 -27.04 -2.70
N ALA A 203 -6.62 -27.84 -3.57
CA ALA A 203 -6.55 -27.56 -5.00
C ALA A 203 -7.96 -27.25 -5.53
N MET A 204 -8.10 -26.06 -6.12
CA MET A 204 -9.21 -25.59 -6.98
C MET A 204 -10.46 -26.48 -6.95
N SER A 205 -11.44 -26.16 -6.12
CA SER A 205 -12.80 -26.64 -6.38
C SER A 205 -13.28 -25.96 -7.66
N ARG A 206 -13.15 -26.64 -8.80
CA ARG A 206 -13.92 -26.30 -9.99
C ARG A 206 -15.38 -26.38 -9.57
N LYS A 207 -16.04 -25.24 -9.32
CA LYS A 207 -17.49 -25.20 -9.45
C LYS A 207 -17.78 -25.56 -10.91
N SER A 208 -18.16 -26.81 -11.14
CA SER A 208 -18.77 -27.20 -12.40
C SER A 208 -19.97 -26.29 -12.62
N PRO A 209 -20.19 -25.77 -13.84
CA PRO A 209 -21.44 -25.10 -14.14
C PRO A 209 -22.55 -26.14 -13.91
N GLN A 210 -23.43 -25.87 -12.94
CA GLN A 210 -24.68 -26.60 -12.88
C GLN A 210 -25.46 -26.26 -14.14
N ARG A 211 -25.94 -27.34 -14.75
CA ARG A 211 -26.60 -27.47 -16.05
C ARG A 211 -27.58 -26.37 -16.40
#